data_AF-A0A0L0MCB2-F1
#
_entry.id   AF-A0A0L0MCB2-F1
#
_cell.length_a   1.000
_cell.length_b   1.000
_cell.length_c   1.000
_cell.angle_alpha   90.00
_cell.angle_beta   90.00
_cell.angle_gamma   90.00
#
_symmetry.space_group_name_H-M   'P 1'
#
loop_
_entity.id
_entity.type
_entity.pdbx_description
1 polymer ?
#
loop_
_entity_poly.entity_id
_entity_poly.type
_entity_poly.pdbx_seq_one_letter_code
_entity_poly.pdbx_strand_id
1 'polypeptide(L)' 'MLDNHTFDIATILRESLQAENVALDHYRALLSLVEDRSVALEEYARQMIQTEELHAGEVDKMLRRPGEVETSPERRTGHS' A
#
# COMPACT_ATOMS: atom_id res chain seq x y z
N MET A 1 25.25 11.89 6.38
CA MET A 1 24.97 10.84 5.37
C MET A 1 23.77 9.98 5.83
N LEU A 2 22.70 10.62 6.33
CA LEU A 2 21.47 9.93 6.77
C LEU A 2 20.37 10.07 5.72
N ASP A 3 20.38 11.19 4.99
CA ASP A 3 19.35 11.58 4.02
C ASP A 3 19.29 10.69 2.78
N ASN A 4 20.43 10.11 2.35
CA ASN A 4 20.48 9.23 1.16
C ASN A 4 19.72 7.93 1.40
N HIS A 5 19.86 7.32 2.58
CA HIS A 5 19.24 6.02 2.88
C HIS A 5 17.72 6.10 3.02
N THR A 6 17.21 7.18 3.62
CA THR A 6 15.76 7.42 3.69
C THR A 6 15.16 7.68 2.32
N PHE A 7 15.88 8.42 1.45
CA PHE A 7 15.47 8.64 0.07
C PHE A 7 15.48 7.34 -0.76
N ASP A 8 16.50 6.50 -0.60
CA ASP A 8 16.61 5.20 -1.27
C ASP A 8 15.43 4.28 -0.88
N ILE A 9 15.14 4.16 0.42
CA ILE A 9 14.05 3.30 0.90
C ILE A 9 12.68 3.81 0.42
N ALA A 10 12.43 5.12 0.50
CA ALA A 10 11.18 5.69 0.01
C ALA A 10 11.01 5.52 -1.51
N THR A 11 12.10 5.50 -2.26
CA THR A 11 12.08 5.25 -3.71
C THR A 11 11.78 3.79 -4.01
N ILE A 12 12.43 2.85 -3.33
CA ILE A 12 12.15 1.42 -3.45
C ILE A 12 10.68 1.12 -3.12
N LEU A 13 10.16 1.69 -2.01
CA LEU A 13 8.75 1.50 -1.63
C LEU A 13 7.77 2.05 -2.67
N ARG A 14 8.09 3.19 -3.31
CA ARG A 14 7.27 3.72 -4.40
C ARG A 14 7.30 2.84 -5.65
N GLU A 15 8.47 2.29 -5.99
CA GLU A 15 8.60 1.33 -7.10
C GLU A 15 7.82 0.05 -6.81
N SER A 16 7.90 -0.49 -5.59
CA SER A 16 7.09 -1.64 -5.16
C SER A 16 5.60 -1.32 -5.26
N LEU A 17 5.15 -0.18 -4.76
CA LEU A 17 3.74 0.23 -4.87
C LEU A 17 3.28 0.32 -6.33
N GLN A 18 4.13 0.82 -7.23
CA GLN A 18 3.83 0.86 -8.65
C GLN A 18 3.70 -0.55 -9.23
N ALA A 19 4.58 -1.48 -8.86
CA ALA A 19 4.49 -2.87 -9.28
C ALA A 19 3.18 -3.52 -8.80
N GLU A 20 2.76 -3.30 -7.55
CA GLU A 20 1.50 -3.85 -7.03
C GLU A 20 0.28 -3.30 -7.78
N ASN A 21 0.28 -2.01 -8.13
CA ASN A 21 -0.80 -1.44 -8.94
C ASN A 21 -0.89 -2.08 -10.33
N VAL A 22 0.25 -2.33 -10.97
CA VAL A 22 0.28 -3.03 -12.27
C VAL A 22 -0.21 -4.47 -12.12
N ALA A 23 0.18 -5.17 -11.04
CA ALA A 23 -0.31 -6.51 -10.75
C ALA A 23 -1.83 -6.52 -10.53
N LEU A 24 -2.37 -5.57 -9.76
CA LEU A 24 -3.80 -5.40 -9.54
C LEU A 24 -4.58 -5.21 -10.85
N ASP A 25 -4.08 -4.39 -11.77
CA ASP A 25 -4.70 -4.19 -13.08
C ASP A 25 -4.71 -5.49 -13.89
N HIS A 26 -3.62 -6.27 -13.86
CA HIS A 26 -3.58 -7.57 -14.51
C HIS A 26 -4.55 -8.59 -13.89
N TYR A 27 -4.67 -8.65 -12.56
CA TYR A 27 -5.60 -9.57 -11.91
C TYR A 27 -7.07 -9.17 -12.12
N ARG A 28 -7.37 -7.86 -12.16
CA ARG A 28 -8.70 -7.36 -12.52
C ARG A 28 -9.05 -7.72 -13.97
N ALA A 29 -8.10 -7.54 -14.90
CA ALA A 29 -8.28 -7.95 -16.28
C ALA A 29 -8.48 -9.47 -16.40
N LEU A 30 -7.69 -10.27 -15.67
CA LEU A 30 -7.87 -11.71 -15.61
C LEU A 30 -9.27 -12.07 -15.11
N LEU A 31 -9.72 -11.48 -14.00
CA LEU A 31 -11.04 -11.74 -13.42
C LEU A 31 -12.16 -11.50 -14.44
N SER A 32 -12.13 -10.39 -15.18
CA SER A 32 -13.09 -10.12 -16.27
C SER A 32 -12.98 -11.12 -17.44
N LEU A 33 -11.80 -11.67 -17.71
CA LEU A 33 -11.60 -12.67 -18.75
C LEU A 33 -12.07 -14.08 -18.32
N VAL A 34 -12.12 -14.38 -17.03
CA VAL A 34 -12.47 -15.72 -16.53
C VAL A 34 -13.86 -15.79 -15.91
N GLU A 35 -14.51 -14.64 -15.73
CA GLU A 35 -15.91 -14.51 -15.29
C GLU A 35 -16.82 -15.42 -16.10
N ASP A 36 -17.65 -16.20 -15.39
CA ASP A 36 -18.60 -17.19 -15.91
C ASP A 36 -17.98 -18.33 -16.75
N ARG A 37 -16.65 -18.42 -16.79
CA ARG A 37 -15.91 -19.42 -17.57
C ARG A 37 -15.13 -20.38 -16.69
N SER A 38 -14.60 -19.91 -15.56
CA SER A 38 -13.84 -20.77 -14.65
C SER A 38 -13.86 -20.24 -13.23
N VAL A 39 -14.70 -20.86 -12.39
CA VAL A 39 -14.78 -20.55 -10.96
C VAL A 39 -13.40 -20.66 -10.28
N ALA A 40 -12.58 -21.65 -10.64
CA ALA A 40 -11.24 -21.80 -10.06
C ALA A 40 -10.32 -20.61 -10.37
N LEU A 41 -10.36 -20.08 -11.59
CA LEU A 41 -9.55 -18.93 -11.98
C LEU A 41 -10.10 -17.62 -11.40
N GLU A 42 -11.42 -17.51 -11.23
CA GLU A 42 -12.03 -16.38 -10.54
C GLU A 42 -11.58 -16.30 -9.08
N GLU A 43 -11.65 -17.42 -8.34
CA GLU A 43 -11.19 -17.47 -6.95
C GLU A 43 -9.69 -17.15 -6.84
N TYR A 44 -8.88 -17.67 -7.76
CA TYR A 44 -7.46 -17.33 -7.84
C TYR A 44 -7.26 -15.81 -8.07
N ALA A 45 -7.94 -15.22 -9.04
CA ALA A 45 -7.81 -13.80 -9.34
C ALA A 45 -8.27 -12.93 -8.16
N ARG A 46 -9.37 -13.28 -7.49
CA ARG A 46 -9.88 -12.58 -6.29
C ARG A 46 -8.89 -12.67 -5.12
N GLN A 47 -8.29 -13.84 -4.90
CA GLN A 47 -7.29 -14.02 -3.85
C GLN A 47 -6.03 -13.20 -4.12
N MET A 48 -5.54 -13.19 -5.36
CA MET A 48 -4.38 -12.37 -5.73
C MET A 48 -4.68 -10.87 -5.58
N ILE A 49 -5.87 -10.40 -6.00
CA ILE A 49 -6.29 -9.00 -5.79
C ILE A 49 -6.24 -8.63 -4.31
N GLN A 50 -6.80 -9.47 -3.42
CA GLN A 50 -6.78 -9.22 -1.98
C GLN A 50 -5.35 -9.16 -1.43
N THR A 51 -4.47 -10.06 -1.87
CA THR A 51 -3.07 -10.07 -1.45
C THR A 51 -2.36 -8.79 -1.86
N GLU A 52 -2.52 -8.33 -3.10
CA GLU A 52 -1.85 -7.09 -3.53
C GLU A 52 -2.44 -5.83 -2.90
N GLU A 53 -3.74 -5.79 -2.62
CA GLU A 53 -4.35 -4.70 -1.84
C GLU A 53 -3.77 -4.62 -0.42
N LEU A 54 -3.50 -5.77 0.20
CA LEU A 54 -2.82 -5.82 1.50
C LEU A 54 -1.38 -5.31 1.38
N HIS A 55 -0.62 -5.77 0.40
CA HIS A 55 0.76 -5.32 0.18
C HIS A 55 0.83 -3.80 -0.06
N ALA A 56 -0.03 -3.27 -0.93
CA ALA A 56 -0.13 -1.83 -1.15
C ALA A 56 -0.46 -1.06 0.14
N GLY A 57 -1.33 -1.60 0.98
CA GLY A 57 -1.66 -1.04 2.29
C GLY A 57 -0.48 -1.02 3.28
N GLU A 58 0.34 -2.07 3.30
CA GLU A 58 1.56 -2.10 4.12
C GLU A 58 2.61 -1.10 3.61
N VAL A 59 2.81 -1.02 2.29
CA VAL A 59 3.72 -0.04 1.68
C VAL A 59 3.29 1.39 1.96
N ASP A 60 1.98 1.69 1.89
CA ASP A 60 1.44 3.02 2.23
C ASP A 60 1.71 3.37 3.72
N LYS A 61 1.55 2.41 4.63
CA LYS A 61 1.91 2.61 6.05
C LYS A 61 3.40 2.88 6.23
N MET A 62 4.26 2.22 5.47
CA MET A 62 5.71 2.43 5.51
C MET A 62 6.15 3.77 4.90
N LEU A 63 5.39 4.29 3.93
CA LEU A 63 5.61 5.60 3.31
C LEU A 63 5.06 6.75 4.17
N ARG A 64 4.01 6.52 4.96
CA ARG A 64 3.58 7.46 6.01
C ARG A 64 4.69 7.57 7.06
N ARG A 65 5.14 8.79 7.32
CA ARG A 65 6.41 9.09 8.00
C ARG A 65 6.57 8.31 9.32
N PRO A 66 7.74 7.70 9.59
CA PRO A 66 8.10 7.25 10.92
C PRO A 66 8.36 8.48 11.81
N GLY A 67 7.31 9.11 12.33
CA GLY A 67 7.45 10.29 13.18
C GLY A 67 6.24 11.21 13.32
N GLU A 68 5.19 11.08 12.50
CA GLU A 68 3.95 11.85 12.68
C GLU A 68 2.93 11.04 13.50
N VAL A 69 3.29 10.78 14.77
CA VAL A 69 2.28 11.00 15.81
C VAL A 69 2.19 12.51 15.91
N GLU A 70 1.17 13.10 15.29
CA GLU A 70 0.83 14.49 15.56
C GLU A 70 0.63 14.61 17.07
N THR A 71 1.63 15.17 17.76
CA THR A 71 1.43 15.70 19.10
C THR A 71 0.44 16.84 18.91
N SER A 72 -0.84 16.52 19.10
CA SER A 72 -1.95 17.45 19.13
C SER A 72 -1.53 18.72 19.90
N PRO A 73 -1.60 19.92 19.30
CA PRO A 73 -1.19 21.12 19.99
C PRO A 73 -2.25 21.45 21.05
N GLU A 74 -1.74 21.79 22.23
CA GLU A 74 -2.37 22.71 23.18
C GLU A 74 -3.55 22.18 24.02
N ARG A 75 -3.27 22.03 25.32
CA ARG A 75 -3.97 22.86 26.32
C ARG A 75 -3.00 23.38 27.38
N ARG A 76 -2.38 24.53 27.09
CA ARG A 76 -1.92 25.46 28.12
C ARG A 76 -3.11 26.28 28.59
N THR A 77 -3.70 25.89 29.72
CA THR A 77 -4.49 26.74 30.61
C THR A 77 -4.34 26.11 31.99
N GLY A 78 -3.87 26.72 33.05
CA GLY A 78 -3.47 28.09 33.35
C GLY A 78 -3.19 28.03 34.85
N HIS A 79 -2.01 28.47 35.25
CA HIS A 79 -1.65 28.64 36.65
C HIS A 79 -2.38 29.89 37.17
N SER A 80 -3.23 29.71 38.18
CA SER A 80 -3.45 30.70 39.24
C SER A 80 -3.95 30.02 40.50
#